data_AF-A0A3B9V7X9-F1
#
_entry.id   AF-A0A3B9V7X9-F1
#
_cell.length_a   1.000
_cell.length_b   1.000
_cell.length_c   1.000
_cell.angle_alpha   90.00
_cell.angle_beta   90.00
_cell.angle_gamma   90.00
#
_symmetry.space_group_name_H-M   'P 1'
#
loop_
_entity.id
_entity.type
_entity.pdbx_description
1 polymer ?
#
loop_
_entity_poly.entity_id
_entity_poly.type
_entity_poly.pdbx_seq_one_letter_code
_entity_poly.pdbx_strand_id
1 'polypeptide(L)'
;MWYRTALIILSLFFVLISTQHTIATSHQNEHNLWRVVKPPSTQSLFIYEAVIVPWLHKEFANSTIVDSDGFVKRGLVRSDLLRFENIEGQDRFNVHIEYRVFIKDISGTEIVGLKGQEIVFWINNDDTVEDYFPFEEYWIEGRVLRGEE
;
A
#
# COMPACT_ATOMS: atom_id res chain seq x y z
N MET A 1 10.96 44.29 40.60
CA MET A 1 11.70 43.47 39.61
C MET A 1 11.24 42.00 39.49
N TRP A 2 10.10 41.60 40.08
CA TRP A 2 9.68 40.18 40.10
C TRP A 2 8.74 39.75 38.96
N TYR A 3 8.07 40.70 38.31
CA TYR A 3 7.08 40.43 37.25
C TYR A 3 7.73 39.96 35.93
N ARG A 4 8.95 40.41 35.62
CA ARG A 4 9.66 40.00 34.39
C ARG A 4 10.09 38.54 34.45
N THR A 5 10.52 38.07 35.62
CA THR A 5 10.93 36.69 35.85
C THR A 5 9.74 35.73 35.76
N ALA A 6 8.58 36.13 36.31
CA ALA A 6 7.35 35.34 36.22
C ALA A 6 6.86 35.19 34.77
N LEU A 7 6.96 36.24 33.96
CA LEU A 7 6.58 36.22 32.54
C LEU A 7 7.49 35.30 31.70
N ILE A 8 8.79 35.27 31.98
CA ILE A 8 9.75 34.39 31.31
C ILE A 8 9.49 32.91 31.67
N ILE A 9 9.18 32.64 32.94
CA ILE A 9 8.85 31.27 33.37
C ILE A 9 7.54 30.80 32.73
N LEU A 10 6.54 31.67 32.64
CA LEU A 10 5.26 31.35 32.01
C LEU A 10 5.41 31.09 30.50
N SER A 11 6.22 31.89 29.79
CA SER A 11 6.47 31.67 28.36
C SER A 11 7.26 30.39 28.09
N LEU A 12 8.23 30.05 28.94
CA LEU A 12 8.93 28.75 28.91
C LEU A 12 7.97 27.57 29.11
N PHE A 13 6.99 27.71 30.01
CA PHE A 13 5.97 26.67 30.25
C PHE A 13 5.09 26.44 29.02
N PHE A 14 4.68 27.51 28.32
CA PHE A 14 3.88 27.40 27.09
C PHE A 14 4.66 26.79 25.91
N VAL A 15 5.97 27.06 25.80
CA VAL A 15 6.83 26.46 24.76
C VAL A 15 7.06 24.96 25.00
N LEU A 16 7.17 24.54 26.26
CA LEU A 16 7.27 23.13 26.60
C LEU A 16 5.96 22.37 26.35
N ILE A 17 4.80 22.96 26.63
CA ILE A 17 3.51 22.29 26.40
C ILE A 17 3.19 22.21 24.90
N SER A 18 3.54 23.23 24.10
CA SER A 18 3.25 23.21 22.66
C SER A 18 4.04 22.15 21.90
N THR A 19 5.31 21.95 22.24
CA THR A 19 6.11 20.87 21.63
C THR A 19 5.57 19.48 21.99
N GLN A 20 5.06 19.28 23.21
CA GLN A 20 4.42 18.01 23.57
C GLN A 20 3.08 17.80 22.87
N HIS A 21 2.29 18.85 22.59
CA HIS A 21 1.09 18.72 21.76
C HIS A 21 1.40 18.41 20.31
N THR A 22 2.45 19.01 19.72
CA THR A 22 2.88 18.68 18.34
C THR A 22 3.41 17.25 18.24
N ILE A 23 4.09 16.73 19.27
CA ILE A 23 4.53 15.33 19.31
C ILE A 23 3.31 14.41 19.51
N ALA A 24 2.37 14.74 20.40
CA ALA A 24 1.17 13.94 20.63
C ALA A 24 0.22 13.87 19.42
N THR A 25 0.15 14.90 18.57
CA THR A 25 -0.63 14.88 17.33
C THR A 25 0.17 14.38 16.12
N SER A 26 1.50 14.49 16.14
CA SER A 26 2.36 13.88 15.12
C SER A 26 2.33 12.34 15.19
N HIS A 27 2.27 11.76 16.39
CA HIS A 27 2.17 10.31 16.58
C HIS A 27 0.76 9.74 16.30
N GLN A 28 -0.24 10.57 15.96
CA GLN A 28 -1.55 10.08 15.52
C GLN A 28 -1.56 9.49 14.10
N ASN A 29 -0.47 9.70 13.33
CA ASN A 29 -0.25 9.07 12.04
C ASN A 29 0.70 7.86 12.09
N GLU A 30 0.97 7.32 13.27
CA GLU A 30 1.40 5.93 13.34
C GLU A 30 0.17 5.09 13.05
N HIS A 31 0.02 4.70 11.78
CA HIS A 31 -0.79 3.54 11.42
C HIS A 31 -0.46 2.47 12.44
N ASN A 32 -1.42 2.20 13.32
CA ASN A 32 -1.23 1.31 14.45
C ASN A 32 -1.20 -0.10 13.85
N LEU A 33 -0.06 -0.49 13.26
CA LEU A 33 0.15 -1.75 12.56
C LEU A 33 0.04 -2.95 13.51
N TRP A 34 -0.18 -2.71 14.81
CA TRP A 34 -0.43 -3.69 15.85
C TRP A 34 -1.90 -3.71 16.32
N ARG A 35 -2.81 -3.01 15.62
CA ARG A 35 -4.25 -3.10 15.89
C ARG A 35 -4.67 -4.56 15.70
N VAL A 36 -5.23 -5.13 16.78
CA VAL A 36 -5.66 -6.52 16.94
C VAL A 36 -6.07 -7.15 15.61
N VAL A 37 -5.22 -8.04 15.11
CA VAL A 37 -5.51 -8.92 13.97
C VAL A 37 -6.61 -9.86 14.43
N LYS A 38 -7.87 -9.48 14.19
CA LYS A 38 -8.95 -10.44 14.31
C LYS A 38 -8.72 -11.49 13.23
N PRO A 39 -8.82 -12.79 13.53
CA PRO A 39 -8.80 -13.80 12.49
C PRO A 39 -9.86 -13.42 11.44
N PRO A 40 -9.56 -13.55 10.14
CA PRO A 40 -10.49 -13.13 9.10
C PRO A 40 -11.81 -13.86 9.32
N SER A 41 -12.90 -13.09 9.38
CA SER A 41 -14.23 -13.67 9.49
C SER A 41 -14.57 -14.42 8.19
N THR A 42 -15.54 -15.33 8.22
CA THR A 42 -16.02 -16.00 6.99
C THR A 42 -16.45 -14.99 5.93
N GLN A 43 -17.03 -13.86 6.34
CA GLN A 43 -17.41 -12.77 5.44
C GLN A 43 -16.18 -12.07 4.85
N SER A 44 -15.13 -11.83 5.65
CA SER A 44 -13.88 -11.23 5.17
C SER A 44 -13.18 -12.12 4.14
N LEU A 45 -13.16 -13.44 4.37
CA LEU A 45 -12.63 -14.40 3.39
C LEU A 45 -13.46 -14.39 2.10
N PHE A 46 -14.79 -14.35 2.23
CA PHE A 46 -15.69 -14.25 1.08
C PHE A 46 -15.43 -12.99 0.25
N ILE A 47 -15.28 -11.82 0.86
CA ILE A 47 -14.97 -10.57 0.15
C ILE A 47 -13.63 -10.69 -0.57
N TYR A 48 -12.60 -11.23 0.09
CA TYR A 48 -11.31 -11.43 -0.55
C TYR A 48 -11.41 -12.35 -1.78
N GLU A 49 -12.05 -13.51 -1.65
CA GLU A 49 -12.15 -14.51 -2.74
C GLU A 49 -13.12 -14.12 -3.85
N ALA A 50 -14.25 -13.48 -3.52
CA ALA A 50 -15.34 -13.20 -4.47
C ALA A 50 -15.30 -11.79 -5.06
N VAL A 51 -14.59 -10.85 -4.42
CA VAL A 51 -14.54 -9.44 -4.85
C VAL A 51 -13.12 -9.06 -5.25
N ILE A 52 -12.16 -9.18 -4.31
CA ILE A 52 -10.80 -8.65 -4.51
C ILE A 52 -10.01 -9.50 -5.51
N VAL A 53 -10.02 -10.83 -5.38
CA VAL A 53 -9.30 -11.73 -6.29
C VAL A 53 -9.79 -11.57 -7.75
N PRO A 54 -11.12 -11.57 -8.04
CA PRO A 54 -11.61 -11.29 -9.39
C PRO A 54 -11.24 -9.90 -9.91
N TRP A 55 -11.26 -8.88 -9.04
CA TRP A 55 -10.83 -7.54 -9.40
C TRP A 55 -9.35 -7.52 -9.82
N LEU A 56 -8.46 -8.16 -9.05
CA LEU A 56 -7.05 -8.29 -9.37
C LEU A 56 -6.84 -9.03 -10.71
N HIS A 57 -7.56 -10.13 -10.94
CA HIS A 57 -7.46 -10.83 -12.22
C HIS A 57 -7.87 -9.95 -13.40
N LYS A 58 -8.91 -9.13 -13.25
CA LYS A 58 -9.35 -8.19 -14.28
C LYS A 58 -8.31 -7.09 -14.54
N GLU A 59 -7.73 -6.55 -13.48
CA GLU A 59 -6.69 -5.52 -13.56
C GLU A 59 -5.45 -6.03 -14.31
N PHE A 60 -5.02 -7.27 -14.01
CA PHE A 60 -3.86 -7.87 -14.66
C PHE A 60 -4.14 -8.42 -16.07
N ALA A 61 -5.39 -8.76 -16.43
CA ALA A 61 -5.74 -9.32 -17.73
C ALA A 61 -5.38 -8.37 -18.90
N ASN A 62 -5.48 -7.05 -18.69
CA ASN A 62 -5.22 -6.03 -19.70
C ASN A 62 -3.96 -5.19 -19.42
N SER A 63 -3.07 -5.67 -18.55
CA SER A 63 -1.93 -4.91 -18.03
C SER A 63 -0.72 -4.81 -18.99
N THR A 64 -0.99 -4.75 -20.29
CA THR A 64 0.03 -4.46 -21.31
C THR A 64 -0.01 -2.99 -21.66
N ILE A 65 1.06 -2.28 -21.33
CA ILE A 65 1.27 -0.88 -21.70
C ILE A 65 2.29 -0.88 -22.83
N VAL A 66 1.92 -0.29 -23.97
CA VAL A 66 2.79 -0.13 -25.14
C VAL A 66 2.93 1.35 -25.41
N ASP A 67 4.16 1.82 -25.58
CA ASP A 67 4.48 3.20 -25.94
C ASP A 67 5.59 3.23 -27.01
N SER A 68 6.00 4.42 -27.48
CA SER A 68 7.09 4.60 -28.43
C SER A 68 8.41 3.99 -27.96
N ASP A 69 8.60 3.93 -26.64
CA ASP A 69 9.85 3.54 -25.99
C ASP A 69 9.86 2.06 -25.55
N GLY A 70 8.83 1.29 -25.92
CA GLY A 70 8.79 -0.15 -25.69
C GLY A 70 7.46 -0.65 -25.13
N PHE A 71 7.48 -1.77 -24.43
CA PHE A 71 6.30 -2.29 -23.76
C PHE A 71 6.58 -2.91 -22.40
N VAL A 72 5.58 -2.79 -21.52
CA VAL A 72 5.53 -3.44 -20.22
C VAL A 72 4.32 -4.34 -20.19
N LYS A 73 4.53 -5.64 -19.97
CA LYS A 73 3.47 -6.62 -19.76
C LYS A 73 3.56 -7.15 -18.34
N ARG A 74 2.44 -7.10 -17.61
CA ARG A 74 2.33 -7.68 -16.27
C ARG A 74 1.41 -8.91 -16.29
N GLY A 75 1.55 -9.77 -15.29
CA GLY A 75 0.69 -10.94 -15.13
C GLY A 75 0.67 -11.42 -13.69
N LEU A 76 -0.50 -11.42 -13.07
CA LEU A 76 -0.69 -11.87 -11.69
C LEU A 76 -0.25 -13.33 -11.54
N VAL A 77 0.59 -13.60 -10.54
CA VAL A 77 1.06 -14.95 -10.19
C VAL A 77 0.35 -15.43 -8.95
N ARG A 78 0.27 -14.57 -7.94
CA ARG A 78 -0.27 -14.91 -6.61
C ARG A 78 -0.87 -13.67 -5.97
N SER A 79 -1.88 -13.90 -5.14
CA SER A 79 -2.33 -12.93 -4.15
C SER A 79 -2.56 -13.64 -2.82
N ASP A 80 -2.32 -12.94 -1.72
CA ASP A 80 -2.56 -13.43 -0.36
C ASP A 80 -3.17 -12.31 0.48
N LEU A 81 -4.25 -12.62 1.20
CA LEU A 81 -4.78 -11.72 2.22
C LEU A 81 -3.85 -11.71 3.43
N LEU A 82 -3.14 -10.60 3.66
CA LEU A 82 -2.24 -10.45 4.80
C LEU A 82 -3.00 -10.03 6.06
N ARG A 83 -3.93 -9.08 5.91
CA ARG A 83 -4.61 -8.47 7.05
C ARG A 83 -5.99 -7.94 6.68
N PHE A 84 -6.88 -8.02 7.66
CA PHE A 84 -8.17 -7.36 7.66
C PHE A 84 -8.29 -6.42 8.86
N GLU A 85 -8.77 -5.20 8.62
CA GLU A 85 -9.05 -4.21 9.66
C GLU A 85 -10.38 -3.50 9.37
N ASN A 86 -11.22 -3.31 10.39
CA ASN A 86 -12.34 -2.38 10.34
C ASN A 86 -11.95 -1.10 11.09
N ILE A 87 -11.99 0.04 10.39
CA ILE A 87 -11.64 1.35 10.95
C ILE A 87 -12.82 2.29 10.74
N GLU A 88 -13.43 2.73 11.83
CA GLU A 88 -14.57 3.69 11.78
C GLU A 88 -15.75 3.18 10.94
N GLY A 89 -15.95 1.85 10.89
CA GLY A 89 -16.99 1.22 10.08
C GLY A 89 -16.56 0.88 8.66
N GLN A 90 -15.38 1.30 8.21
CA GLN A 90 -14.84 0.95 6.90
C GLN A 90 -14.00 -0.33 6.97
N ASP A 91 -14.35 -1.32 6.15
CA ASP A 91 -13.56 -2.54 5.98
C ASP A 91 -12.38 -2.31 5.04
N ARG A 92 -11.19 -2.70 5.52
CA ARG A 92 -9.92 -2.58 4.80
C ARG A 92 -9.22 -3.93 4.72
N PHE A 93 -8.75 -4.25 3.52
CA PHE A 93 -8.07 -5.50 3.23
C PHE A 93 -6.66 -5.20 2.73
N ASN A 94 -5.64 -5.59 3.48
CA ASN A 94 -4.27 -5.56 2.99
C ASN A 94 -3.96 -6.89 2.31
N VAL A 95 -3.69 -6.81 1.01
CA VAL A 95 -3.39 -7.95 0.15
C VAL A 95 -1.99 -7.80 -0.40
N HIS A 96 -1.18 -8.84 -0.25
CA HIS A 96 0.09 -8.98 -0.96
C HIS A 96 -0.18 -9.60 -2.32
N ILE A 97 0.44 -9.07 -3.36
CA ILE A 97 0.40 -9.62 -4.70
C ILE A 97 1.81 -9.88 -5.22
N GLU A 98 1.95 -10.95 -5.99
CA GLU A 98 3.12 -11.24 -6.78
C GLU A 98 2.72 -11.33 -8.24
N TYR A 99 3.52 -10.73 -9.11
CA TYR A 99 3.24 -10.73 -10.53
C TYR A 99 4.51 -10.77 -11.35
N ARG A 100 4.44 -11.45 -12.50
CA ARG A 100 5.50 -11.42 -13.50
C ARG A 100 5.46 -10.09 -14.22
N VAL A 101 6.62 -9.54 -14.49
CA VAL A 101 6.80 -8.37 -15.34
C VAL A 101 7.75 -8.73 -16.48
N PHE A 102 7.36 -8.33 -17.68
CA PHE A 102 8.18 -8.35 -18.87
C PHE A 102 8.26 -6.92 -19.39
N ILE A 103 9.47 -6.38 -19.46
CA ILE A 103 9.76 -5.04 -19.97
C ILE A 103 10.66 -5.22 -21.18
N LYS A 104 10.31 -4.63 -22.31
CA LYS A 104 11.19 -4.55 -23.47
C LYS A 104 11.29 -3.11 -23.90
N ASP A 105 12.51 -2.62 -23.98
CA ASP A 105 12.86 -1.29 -24.47
C ASP A 105 13.10 -1.33 -26.00
N ILE A 106 13.03 -0.17 -26.66
CA ILE A 106 13.37 0.00 -28.08
C ILE A 106 14.81 -0.43 -28.40
N SER A 107 15.71 -0.39 -27.40
CA SER A 107 17.10 -0.84 -27.54
C SER A 107 17.24 -2.36 -27.68
N GLY A 108 16.15 -3.13 -27.57
CA GLY A 108 16.18 -4.60 -27.53
C GLY A 108 16.60 -5.16 -26.17
N THR A 109 16.79 -4.31 -25.16
CA THR A 109 16.99 -4.76 -23.77
C THR A 109 15.66 -5.31 -23.23
N GLU A 110 15.70 -6.54 -22.71
CA GLU A 110 14.56 -7.20 -22.11
C GLU A 110 14.81 -7.43 -20.62
N ILE A 111 13.85 -7.07 -19.78
CA ILE A 111 13.86 -7.35 -18.34
C ILE A 111 12.68 -8.26 -18.05
N VAL A 112 12.98 -9.42 -17.48
CA VAL A 112 11.96 -10.37 -17.07
C VAL A 112 12.18 -10.72 -15.61
N GLY A 113 11.12 -10.65 -14.81
CA GLY A 113 11.21 -11.00 -13.41
C GLY A 113 9.87 -11.08 -12.70
N LEU A 114 9.97 -11.26 -11.40
CA LEU A 114 8.87 -11.34 -10.45
C LEU A 114 8.95 -10.13 -9.52
N LYS A 115 7.86 -9.39 -9.42
CA LYS A 115 7.69 -8.28 -8.49
C LYS A 115 6.65 -8.62 -7.44
N GLY A 116 6.84 -8.05 -6.25
CA GLY A 116 5.90 -8.05 -5.15
C GLY A 116 5.36 -6.64 -4.89
N GLN A 117 4.14 -6.56 -4.37
CA GLN A 117 3.52 -5.31 -3.95
C GLN A 117 2.42 -5.58 -2.92
N GLU A 118 2.29 -4.72 -1.92
CA GLU A 118 1.13 -4.70 -1.03
C GLU A 118 0.10 -3.68 -1.54
N ILE A 119 -1.18 -4.01 -1.41
CA ILE A 119 -2.30 -3.15 -1.79
C ILE A 119 -3.34 -3.17 -0.69
N VAL A 120 -3.77 -1.99 -0.24
CA VAL A 120 -4.90 -1.85 0.68
C VAL A 120 -6.17 -1.55 -0.12
N PHE A 121 -7.15 -2.45 -0.04
CA PHE A 121 -8.47 -2.28 -0.65
C PHE A 121 -9.47 -1.73 0.37
N TRP A 122 -10.28 -0.78 -0.08
CA TRP A 122 -11.44 -0.27 0.66
C TRP A 122 -12.70 -0.85 0.01
N ILE A 123 -13.54 -1.46 0.84
CA ILE A 123 -14.74 -2.15 0.37
C ILE A 123 -15.97 -1.36 0.81
N ASN A 124 -16.85 -1.07 -0.14
CA ASN A 124 -18.14 -0.43 0.09
C ASN A 124 -19.09 -1.38 0.84
N ASN A 125 -20.15 -0.81 1.41
CA ASN A 125 -21.22 -1.57 2.08
C ASN A 125 -21.98 -2.56 1.16
N ASP A 126 -21.81 -2.46 -0.17
CA ASP A 126 -22.38 -3.37 -1.17
C ASP A 126 -21.39 -4.44 -1.65
N ASP A 127 -20.31 -4.67 -0.89
CA ASP A 127 -19.25 -5.63 -1.20
C ASP A 127 -18.55 -5.35 -2.54
N THR A 128 -18.40 -4.08 -2.93
CA THR A 128 -17.61 -3.66 -4.09
C THR A 128 -16.32 -2.95 -3.69
N VAL A 129 -15.29 -3.01 -4.54
CA VAL A 129 -14.07 -2.21 -4.34
C VAL A 129 -14.41 -0.73 -4.56
N GLU A 130 -14.38 0.05 -3.47
CA GLU A 130 -14.58 1.50 -3.48
C GLU A 130 -13.31 2.22 -3.96
N ASP A 131 -12.18 1.85 -3.35
CA ASP A 131 -10.88 2.45 -3.61
C ASP A 131 -9.75 1.45 -3.30
N TYR A 132 -8.54 1.73 -3.77
CA TYR A 132 -7.36 0.94 -3.46
C TYR A 132 -6.08 1.79 -3.42
N PHE A 133 -5.20 1.45 -2.48
CA PHE A 133 -3.94 2.15 -2.24
C PHE A 133 -2.77 1.17 -2.39
N PRO A 134 -2.08 1.17 -3.55
CA PRO A 134 -0.90 0.35 -3.76
C PRO A 134 0.33 0.96 -3.08
N PHE A 135 1.14 0.13 -2.42
CA PHE A 135 2.45 0.49 -1.88
C PHE A 135 3.54 0.38 -2.95
N GLU A 136 4.79 0.73 -2.60
CA GLU A 136 5.93 0.63 -3.51
C GLU A 136 6.17 -0.82 -3.98
N GLU A 137 6.43 -0.98 -5.28
CA GLU A 137 6.76 -2.27 -5.88
C GLU A 137 8.22 -2.65 -5.56
N TYR A 138 8.48 -3.93 -5.32
CA TYR A 138 9.85 -4.43 -5.12
C TYR A 138 10.12 -5.67 -5.97
N TRP A 139 11.39 -5.87 -6.35
CA TRP A 139 11.83 -7.06 -7.07
C TRP A 139 11.99 -8.23 -6.10
N ILE A 140 11.33 -9.34 -6.41
CA ILE A 140 11.54 -10.63 -5.74
C ILE A 140 12.67 -11.37 -6.46
N GLU A 141 12.57 -11.47 -7.78
CA GLU A 141 13.59 -12.05 -8.66
C GLU A 141 13.58 -11.33 -10.01
N GLY A 142 14.73 -11.21 -10.68
CA GLY A 142 14.78 -10.56 -11.99
C GLY A 142 16.06 -10.85 -12.75
N ARG A 143 15.97 -10.81 -14.07
CA ARG A 143 17.12 -10.92 -14.97
C ARG A 143 17.01 -9.88 -16.08
N VAL A 144 18.13 -9.26 -16.39
CA VAL A 144 18.28 -8.43 -17.59
C VAL A 144 18.84 -9.33 -18.69
N LEU A 145 18.09 -9.47 -19.77
CA LEU A 145 18.50 -10.13 -20.98
C LEU A 145 18.89 -9.03 -21.97
N ARG A 146 20.18 -8.99 -22.34
CA ARG A 146 20.60 -8.22 -23.51
C ARG A 146 20.46 -9.15 -24.71
N GLY A 147 19.73 -8.70 -25.73
CA GLY A 147 19.80 -9.38 -27.02
C GLY A 147 21.26 -9.37 -27.49
N GLU A 148 21.86 -10.55 -27.64
CA GLU A 148 23.01 -10.69 -28.53
C GLU A 148 22.45 -10.58 -29.95
N GLU A 149 22.87 -9.55 -30.68
CA GLU A 149 22.59 -9.36 -32.12
C GLU A 149 23.12 -10.52 -32.97
#